data_AF-A0A9E7AE66-F1
#
_entry.id   AF-A0A9E7AE66-F1
#
_cell.length_a   1.000
_cell.length_b   1.000
_cell.length_c   1.000
_cell.angle_alpha   90.00
_cell.angle_beta   90.00
_cell.angle_gamma   90.00
#
_symmetry.space_group_name_H-M   'P 1'
#
loop_
_entity.id
_entity.type
_entity.pdbx_description
1 polymer ?
#
loop_
_entity_poly.entity_id
_entity_poly.type
_entity_poly.pdbx_seq_one_letter_code
_entity_poly.pdbx_strand_id
1 'polypeptide(L)'
;MLPNLTPATLSTPTDPVPGVPRAPDAIAAFAASAEPGAVGTVGGERARLVRAYNAASGRECREVLLGFGGAERSAVACREADGTFVSSRPLLRGSLR
;
A
#
# COMPACT_ATOMS: atom_id res chain seq x y z
N MET A 1 -51.93 21.26 -14.08
CA MET A 1 -50.68 20.63 -14.54
C MET A 1 -49.52 21.38 -13.87
N LEU A 2 -48.96 20.84 -12.77
CA LEU A 2 -47.74 21.37 -12.15
C LEU A 2 -46.63 20.32 -12.33
N PRO A 3 -45.39 20.70 -12.70
CA PRO A 3 -44.28 19.75 -12.78
C PRO A 3 -43.73 19.43 -11.38
N ASN A 4 -43.49 18.15 -11.15
CA ASN A 4 -42.88 17.57 -9.96
C ASN A 4 -41.38 17.85 -9.98
N LEU A 5 -40.85 18.56 -8.97
CA LEU A 5 -39.41 18.77 -8.79
C LEU A 5 -38.87 17.72 -7.82
N THR A 6 -38.18 16.72 -8.36
CA THR A 6 -37.43 15.73 -7.58
C THR A 6 -36.18 16.38 -6.98
N PRO A 7 -35.88 16.20 -5.68
CA PRO A 7 -34.60 16.65 -5.13
C PRO A 7 -33.46 15.72 -5.57
N ALA A 8 -32.40 16.31 -6.14
CA ALA A 8 -31.14 15.63 -6.38
C ALA A 8 -30.48 15.30 -5.04
N THR A 9 -30.22 14.02 -4.78
CA THR A 9 -29.48 13.58 -3.59
C THR A 9 -28.00 13.90 -3.79
N LEU A 10 -27.48 14.87 -3.03
CA LEU A 10 -26.05 15.15 -2.99
C LEU A 10 -25.36 14.03 -2.20
N SER A 11 -24.55 13.21 -2.89
CA SER A 11 -23.60 12.32 -2.22
C SER A 11 -22.53 13.18 -1.55
N THR A 12 -22.50 13.19 -0.23
CA THR A 12 -21.45 13.85 0.55
C THR A 12 -20.09 13.21 0.25
N PRO A 13 -19.01 13.99 0.05
CA PRO A 13 -17.67 13.44 0.06
C PRO A 13 -17.42 12.84 1.45
N THR A 14 -17.08 11.55 1.50
CA THR A 14 -16.63 10.90 2.73
C THR A 14 -15.32 11.54 3.15
N ASP A 15 -15.40 12.45 4.12
CA ASP A 15 -14.23 12.96 4.84
C ASP A 15 -13.46 11.77 5.43
N PRO A 16 -12.12 11.72 5.32
CA PRO A 16 -11.33 10.69 5.96
C PRO A 16 -11.51 10.80 7.49
N VAL A 17 -12.08 9.76 8.10
CA VAL A 17 -12.26 9.67 9.56
C VAL A 17 -10.89 9.81 10.26
N PRO A 18 -10.66 10.89 11.04
CA PRO A 18 -9.45 11.03 11.81
C PRO A 18 -9.50 10.11 13.05
N GLY A 19 -8.46 9.32 13.28
CA GLY A 19 -8.17 8.81 14.63
C GLY A 19 -8.44 7.34 14.94
N VAL A 20 -8.52 6.43 13.96
CA VAL A 20 -8.29 5.02 14.26
C VAL A 20 -6.78 4.81 14.41
N PRO A 21 -6.25 4.38 15.57
CA PRO A 21 -4.84 4.02 15.69
C PRO A 21 -4.56 2.91 14.67
N ARG A 22 -3.85 3.28 13.60
CA ARG A 22 -3.49 2.36 12.53
C ARG A 22 -2.55 1.34 13.16
N ALA A 23 -2.95 0.07 13.17
CA ALA A 23 -2.03 -1.00 13.53
C ALA A 23 -0.72 -0.78 12.76
N PRO A 24 0.46 -1.00 13.40
CA PRO A 24 1.74 -0.72 12.77
C PRO A 24 1.78 -1.42 11.42
N ASP A 25 2.12 -0.66 10.39
CA ASP A 25 2.16 -1.14 9.01
C ASP A 25 3.27 -2.20 8.89
N ALA A 26 2.87 -3.46 9.04
CA ALA A 26 3.81 -4.57 9.14
C ALA A 26 4.65 -4.73 7.86
N ILE A 27 4.12 -4.32 6.71
CA ILE A 27 4.84 -4.31 5.44
C ILE A 27 5.93 -3.23 5.48
N ALA A 28 5.58 -2.03 5.95
CA ALA A 28 6.55 -0.96 6.11
C ALA A 28 7.66 -1.30 7.12
N ALA A 29 7.31 -1.92 8.24
CA ALA A 29 8.28 -2.37 9.25
C ALA A 29 9.27 -3.41 8.69
N PHE A 30 8.74 -4.39 7.93
CA PHE A 30 9.60 -5.36 7.23
C PHE A 30 10.47 -4.68 6.18
N ALA A 31 9.89 -3.80 5.36
CA ALA A 31 10.63 -3.08 4.33
C ALA A 31 11.76 -2.22 4.92
N ALA A 32 11.57 -1.61 6.08
CA ALA A 32 12.59 -0.78 6.74
C ALA A 32 13.80 -1.59 7.24
N SER A 33 13.60 -2.85 7.63
CA SER A 33 14.62 -3.70 8.28
C SER A 33 15.26 -4.72 7.34
N ALA A 34 14.58 -5.09 6.25
CA ALA A 34 15.03 -6.13 5.32
C ALA A 34 15.95 -5.59 4.22
N GLU A 35 16.90 -6.40 3.78
CA GLU A 35 17.70 -6.17 2.57
C GLU A 35 17.09 -6.88 1.35
N PRO A 36 17.43 -6.48 0.10
CA PRO A 36 17.01 -7.21 -1.09
C PRO A 36 17.38 -8.69 -1.05
N GLY A 37 16.38 -9.56 -1.24
CA GLY A 37 16.50 -11.01 -1.15
C GLY A 37 16.10 -11.58 0.21
N ALA A 38 16.01 -10.76 1.26
CA ALA A 38 15.60 -11.22 2.59
C ALA A 38 14.17 -11.76 2.59
N VAL A 39 13.96 -12.83 3.36
CA VAL A 39 12.69 -13.51 3.53
C VAL A 39 12.30 -13.46 5.00
N GLY A 40 11.02 -13.26 5.29
CA GLY A 40 10.48 -13.24 6.64
C GLY A 40 8.98 -13.54 6.66
N THR A 41 8.30 -13.09 7.71
CA THR A 41 6.86 -13.26 7.88
C THR A 41 6.24 -11.91 8.22
N VAL A 42 5.16 -11.55 7.52
CA VAL A 42 4.41 -10.31 7.72
C VAL A 42 2.94 -10.68 7.87
N GLY A 43 2.34 -10.40 9.03
CA GLY A 43 0.93 -10.72 9.29
C GLY A 43 0.59 -12.22 9.19
N GLY A 44 1.56 -13.11 9.44
CA GLY A 44 1.41 -14.57 9.31
C GLY A 44 1.64 -15.11 7.90
N GLU A 45 1.90 -14.26 6.92
CA GLU A 45 2.20 -14.65 5.54
C GLU A 45 3.70 -14.54 5.26
N ARG A 46 4.25 -15.46 4.47
CA ARG A 46 5.64 -15.38 4.02
C ARG A 46 5.83 -14.09 3.22
N ALA A 47 6.89 -13.36 3.52
CA ALA A 47 7.25 -12.12 2.86
C ALA A 47 8.67 -12.23 2.29
N ARG A 48 8.91 -11.64 1.12
CA ARG A 48 10.25 -11.51 0.54
C ARG A 48 10.44 -10.12 0.01
N LEU A 49 11.51 -9.43 0.43
CA LEU A 49 11.90 -8.18 -0.20
C LEU A 49 12.61 -8.51 -1.51
N VAL A 50 12.06 -8.06 -2.63
CA VAL A 50 12.59 -8.42 -3.95
C VAL A 50 13.38 -7.31 -4.61
N ARG A 51 13.09 -6.05 -4.26
CA ARG A 51 13.79 -4.91 -4.84
C ARG A 51 13.71 -3.68 -3.96
N ALA A 52 14.78 -2.89 -3.97
CA ALA A 52 14.80 -1.50 -3.54
C ALA A 52 15.10 -0.63 -4.77
N TYR A 53 14.39 0.49 -4.93
CA TYR A 53 14.52 1.40 -6.06
C TYR A 53 14.10 2.81 -5.68
N ASN A 54 14.52 3.83 -6.42
CA ASN A 54 13.98 5.19 -6.25
C ASN A 54 12.80 5.40 -7.21
N ALA A 55 11.65 5.81 -6.68
CA ALA A 55 10.51 6.20 -7.50
C ALA A 55 10.80 7.49 -8.27
N ALA A 56 9.94 7.85 -9.24
CA ALA A 56 10.05 9.13 -9.97
C ALA A 56 10.02 10.36 -9.03
N SER A 57 9.41 10.22 -7.85
CA SER A 57 9.44 11.24 -6.78
C SER A 57 10.79 11.38 -6.06
N GLY A 58 11.80 10.56 -6.39
CA GLY A 58 13.09 10.50 -5.69
C GLY A 58 13.06 9.72 -4.36
N ARG A 59 11.88 9.32 -3.89
CA ARG A 59 11.73 8.51 -2.67
C ARG A 59 12.22 7.08 -2.91
N GLU A 60 12.98 6.55 -1.96
CA GLU A 60 13.32 5.13 -1.93
C GLU A 60 12.05 4.32 -1.67
N CYS A 61 11.75 3.37 -2.54
CA CYS A 61 10.66 2.43 -2.40
C CYS A 61 11.21 1.01 -2.43
N ARG A 62 10.55 0.13 -1.69
CA ARG A 62 10.89 -1.28 -1.55
C ARG A 62 9.67 -2.11 -1.89
N GLU A 63 9.90 -3.13 -2.71
CA GLU A 63 8.86 -4.06 -3.15
C GLU A 63 8.98 -5.37 -2.36
N VAL A 64 7.86 -5.78 -1.79
CA VAL A 64 7.72 -6.98 -0.98
C VAL A 64 6.71 -7.89 -1.64
N LEU A 65 7.10 -9.13 -1.89
CA LEU A 65 6.21 -10.19 -2.34
C LEU A 65 5.68 -10.95 -1.11
N LEU A 66 4.36 -11.03 -0.99
CA LEU A 66 3.64 -11.71 0.07
C LEU A 66 3.03 -13.00 -0.48
N GLY A 67 3.21 -14.10 0.24
CA GLY A 67 2.67 -15.41 -0.10
C GLY A 67 3.70 -16.32 -0.78
N PHE A 68 3.21 -17.20 -1.65
CA PHE A 68 4.03 -18.12 -2.42
C PHE A 68 3.33 -18.58 -3.70
N GLY A 69 4.12 -18.92 -4.71
CA GLY A 69 3.62 -19.52 -5.96
C GLY A 69 2.63 -18.60 -6.69
N GLY A 70 1.57 -19.19 -7.24
CA GLY A 70 0.55 -18.45 -8.02
C GLY A 70 -0.36 -17.52 -7.20
N ALA A 71 -0.24 -17.51 -5.87
CA ALA A 71 -1.00 -16.62 -4.99
C ALA A 71 -0.17 -15.44 -4.46
N GLU A 72 1.04 -15.25 -4.98
CA GLU A 72 1.94 -14.19 -4.53
C GLU A 72 1.41 -12.80 -4.91
N ARG A 73 1.48 -11.86 -3.97
CA ARG A 73 0.97 -10.48 -4.13
C ARG A 73 2.09 -9.48 -3.88
N SER A 74 2.22 -8.50 -4.76
CA SER A 74 3.16 -7.40 -4.57
C SER A 74 2.58 -6.32 -3.66
N ALA A 75 3.35 -5.92 -2.66
CA ALA A 75 3.15 -4.71 -1.88
C ALA A 75 4.38 -3.80 -2.01
N VAL A 76 4.17 -2.49 -1.87
CA VAL A 76 5.23 -1.49 -1.96
C VAL A 76 5.23 -0.67 -0.69
N ALA A 77 6.39 -0.41 -0.11
CA ALA A 77 6.57 0.58 0.95
C ALA A 77 7.59 1.62 0.50
N CYS A 78 7.26 2.89 0.66
CA CYS A 78 8.14 4.00 0.29
C CYS A 78 8.60 4.76 1.53
N ARG A 79 9.84 5.22 1.49
CA ARG A 79 10.44 6.05 2.52
C ARG A 79 9.92 7.47 2.39
N GLU A 80 9.33 7.97 3.45
CA GLU A 80 8.91 9.35 3.60
C GLU A 80 10.09 10.25 4.02
N ALA A 81 9.87 11.56 4.01
CA ALA A 81 10.93 12.54 4.29
C ALA A 81 11.50 12.44 5.72
N ASP A 82 10.71 11.91 6.66
CA ASP A 82 11.13 11.64 8.04
C ASP A 82 11.94 10.34 8.20
N GLY A 83 12.21 9.63 7.10
CA GLY A 83 12.96 8.38 7.07
C GLY A 83 12.13 7.13 7.37
N THR A 84 10.85 7.28 7.71
CA THR A 84 9.96 6.14 7.94
C THR A 84 9.50 5.53 6.62
N PHE A 85 9.34 4.21 6.59
CA PHE A 85 8.65 3.57 5.47
C PHE A 85 7.14 3.57 5.72
N VAL A 86 6.37 3.74 4.66
CA VAL A 86 4.90 3.65 4.67
C VAL A 86 4.43 2.82 3.49
N SER A 87 3.51 1.89 3.70
CA SER A 87 2.91 1.11 2.61
C SER A 87 2.17 2.01 1.65
N SER A 88 2.53 1.88 0.39
CA SER A 88 1.93 2.59 -0.73
C SER A 88 1.10 1.60 -1.54
N ARG A 89 -0.03 2.09 -2.07
CA ARG A 89 -0.82 1.31 -3.02
C ARG A 89 -0.04 1.26 -4.35
N PRO A 90 0.34 0.08 -4.85
CA PRO A 90 0.98 -0.01 -6.15
C PRO A 90 0.02 0.56 -7.21
N LEU A 91 0.50 1.56 -7.96
CA LEU A 91 -0.27 2.21 -9.04
C LEU A 91 -0.53 1.23 -10.20
N LEU A 92 0.36 0.28 -10.38
CA LEU A 92 0.24 -0.83 -11.30
C LEU A 92 -0.10 -2.07 -10.47
N ARG A 93 -1.38 -2.48 -10.49
CA ARG A 93 -1.70 -3.88 -10.27
C ARG A 93 -1.08 -4.61 -11.44
N GLY A 94 -0.05 -5.43 -11.23
CA GLY A 94 0.62 -6.15 -12.31
C GLY A 94 -0.41 -6.77 -13.24
N SER A 95 -0.61 -6.16 -14.41
CA SER A 95 -1.32 -6.75 -15.53
C SER A 95 -0.28 -7.45 -16.39
N LEU A 96 -0.55 -8.73 -16.68
CA LEU A 96 0.22 -9.67 -17.50
C LEU A 96 1.36 -10.35 -16.69
N ARG A 97 1.29 -11.64 -16.39
CA ARG A 97 0.94 -12.77 -17.26
C ARG A 97 0.26 -13.91 -16.50
#